data_AF-A0A970KSU8-F1
#
_entry.id   AF-A0A970KSU8-F1
#
_cell.length_a   1.000
_cell.length_b   1.000
_cell.length_c   1.000
_cell.angle_alpha   90.00
_cell.angle_beta   90.00
_cell.angle_gamma   90.00
#
_symmetry.space_group_name_H-M   'P 1'
#
loop_
_entity.id
_entity.type
_entity.pdbx_description
1 polymer ?
#
loop_
_entity_poly.entity_id
_entity_poly.type
_entity_poly.pdbx_seq_one_letter_code
_entity_poly.pdbx_strand_id
1 'polypeptide(L)'
;PHPWLAGALAALLTSPVWIWAFAHDFDNLRFQLVERHGSGPFTLLFLGEFTAANLLLATPFLFAGMLIAGWRRWREGDPAWRSLLLAALSPLVFFALVAVRTRVGAHWGGAGLALGAVGLGLTAFRGRRTLIALGAATGLLLSAAAITIALVPEPLLGWEWSYRGRPRHISTRKLTALVGNERILAEVEARRRPGELVSSESYSLVHLLAFLSRGHLDTRLAHVGGGKHGLASLYWYSPEELLGKEMLFVTTERRFDGRLHALFASVSEEEPLLIESGGRLVRRIRFLRCRELREPVPAFSRLDPPVPVGGAGGAG
;
A
#
# COMPACT_ATOMS: atom_id res chain seq x y z
N PRO A 1 -20.98 -6.34 -31.87
CA PRO A 1 -19.79 -6.42 -30.99
C PRO A 1 -19.02 -7.74 -31.20
N HIS A 2 -17.69 -7.70 -31.37
CA HIS A 2 -16.85 -8.89 -31.57
C HIS A 2 -16.04 -9.19 -30.28
N PRO A 3 -16.60 -9.92 -29.31
CA PRO A 3 -15.94 -10.17 -28.01
C PRO A 3 -14.58 -10.87 -28.15
N TRP A 4 -14.44 -11.72 -29.18
CA TRP A 4 -13.19 -12.41 -29.50
C TRP A 4 -12.06 -11.44 -29.89
N LEU A 5 -12.39 -10.38 -30.62
CA LEU A 5 -11.42 -9.34 -31.00
C LEU A 5 -10.98 -8.53 -29.77
N ALA A 6 -11.92 -8.22 -28.87
CA ALA A 6 -11.60 -7.57 -27.60
C ALA A 6 -10.71 -8.48 -26.73
N GLY A 7 -10.98 -9.78 -26.69
CA GLY A 7 -10.15 -10.76 -26.00
C GLY A 7 -8.74 -10.86 -26.58
N ALA A 8 -8.62 -10.94 -27.91
CA ALA A 8 -7.34 -10.98 -28.60
C ALA A 8 -6.53 -9.69 -28.35
N LEU A 9 -7.17 -8.53 -28.42
CA LEU A 9 -6.53 -7.25 -28.13
C LEU A 9 -6.09 -7.16 -26.67
N ALA A 10 -6.92 -7.59 -25.72
CA ALA A 10 -6.56 -7.63 -24.31
C ALA A 10 -5.36 -8.57 -24.05
N ALA A 11 -5.34 -9.75 -24.68
CA ALA A 11 -4.22 -10.68 -24.60
C ALA A 11 -2.94 -10.07 -25.17
N LEU A 12 -3.02 -9.41 -26.33
CA LEU A 12 -1.88 -8.72 -26.94
C LEU A 12 -1.35 -7.60 -26.04
N LEU A 13 -2.23 -6.72 -25.55
CA LEU A 13 -1.87 -5.59 -24.69
C LEU A 13 -1.30 -6.03 -23.33
N THR A 14 -1.70 -7.21 -22.83
CA THR A 14 -1.20 -7.74 -21.56
C THR A 14 -0.06 -8.75 -21.73
N SER A 15 0.33 -9.08 -22.96
CA SER A 15 1.38 -10.07 -23.25
C SER A 15 2.73 -9.78 -22.57
N PRO A 16 3.22 -8.54 -22.42
CA PRO A 16 4.48 -8.31 -21.70
C PRO A 16 4.44 -8.78 -20.25
N VAL A 17 3.29 -8.62 -19.58
CA VAL A 17 3.09 -9.07 -18.19
C VAL A 17 3.09 -10.60 -18.10
N TRP A 18 2.45 -11.27 -19.06
CA TRP A 18 2.40 -12.73 -19.10
C TRP A 18 3.75 -13.36 -19.43
N ILE A 19 4.49 -12.78 -20.38
CA ILE A 19 5.85 -13.20 -20.72
C ILE A 19 6.77 -13.04 -19.51
N TRP A 20 6.73 -11.88 -18.84
CA TRP A 20 7.51 -11.65 -17.62
C TRP A 20 7.14 -12.66 -16.52
N ALA A 21 5.85 -12.87 -16.29
CA ALA A 21 5.38 -13.79 -15.25
C ALA A 21 5.85 -15.22 -15.53
N PHE A 22 5.76 -15.68 -16.78
CA PHE A 22 6.25 -17.00 -17.17
C PHE A 22 7.77 -17.15 -16.95
N ALA A 23 8.55 -16.11 -17.25
CA ALA A 23 10.00 -16.11 -17.05
C ALA A 23 10.43 -16.04 -15.56
N HIS A 24 9.50 -15.72 -14.64
CA HIS A 24 9.78 -15.55 -13.21
C HIS A 24 8.80 -16.39 -12.36
N ASP A 25 8.48 -17.59 -12.82
CA ASP A 25 7.69 -18.61 -12.09
C ASP A 25 6.34 -18.11 -11.53
N PHE A 26 5.74 -17.12 -12.20
CA PHE A 26 4.51 -16.45 -11.81
C PHE A 26 4.56 -15.87 -10.39
N ASP A 27 5.74 -15.46 -9.92
CA ASP A 27 5.95 -14.92 -8.56
C ASP A 27 5.02 -13.74 -8.25
N ASN A 28 4.75 -12.88 -9.23
CA ASN A 28 3.79 -11.79 -9.09
C ASN A 28 2.36 -12.27 -8.80
N LEU A 29 1.90 -13.33 -9.47
CA LEU A 29 0.56 -13.89 -9.26
C LEU A 29 0.48 -14.64 -7.93
N ARG A 30 1.50 -15.45 -7.60
CA ARG A 30 1.58 -16.15 -6.31
C ARG A 30 1.53 -15.15 -5.16
N PHE A 31 2.30 -14.06 -5.27
CA PHE A 31 2.27 -12.99 -4.29
C PHE A 31 0.87 -12.36 -4.16
N GLN A 32 0.30 -11.91 -5.29
CA GLN A 32 -0.95 -11.14 -5.26
C GLN A 32 -2.16 -12.00 -4.91
N LEU A 33 -2.20 -13.29 -5.26
CA LEU A 33 -3.38 -14.13 -5.06
C LEU A 33 -3.29 -14.98 -3.77
N VAL A 34 -2.10 -15.47 -3.42
CA VAL A 34 -1.92 -16.43 -2.32
C VAL A 34 -1.28 -15.78 -1.10
N GLU A 35 -0.04 -15.33 -1.23
CA GLU A 35 0.79 -14.90 -0.09
C GLU A 35 0.21 -13.67 0.62
N ARG A 36 -0.42 -12.76 -0.13
CA ARG A 36 -1.01 -11.53 0.41
C ARG A 36 -2.34 -11.78 1.16
N HIS A 37 -3.05 -12.87 0.87
CA HIS A 37 -4.43 -13.08 1.32
C HIS A 37 -4.60 -14.24 2.32
N GLY A 38 -3.60 -15.11 2.49
CA GLY A 38 -3.76 -16.42 3.14
C GLY A 38 -3.64 -16.51 4.67
N SER A 39 -3.70 -15.43 5.46
CA SER A 39 -3.30 -15.53 6.88
C SER A 39 -4.06 -14.67 7.90
N GLY A 40 -5.15 -14.00 7.52
CA GLY A 40 -5.93 -13.20 8.46
C GLY A 40 -7.10 -13.97 9.09
N PRO A 41 -7.48 -13.66 10.36
CA PRO A 41 -8.68 -14.24 10.96
C PRO A 41 -9.94 -13.78 10.20
N PHE A 42 -10.97 -14.61 10.22
CA PHE A 42 -12.29 -14.22 9.73
C PHE A 42 -12.80 -13.02 10.54
N THR A 43 -13.21 -11.94 9.88
CA THR A 43 -13.79 -10.75 10.52
C THR A 43 -14.68 -9.97 9.57
N LEU A 44 -15.85 -9.53 10.08
CA LEU A 44 -16.75 -8.62 9.34
C LEU A 44 -16.35 -7.15 9.48
N LEU A 45 -15.42 -6.84 10.38
CA LEU A 45 -14.95 -5.46 10.59
C LEU A 45 -14.34 -4.90 9.30
N PHE A 46 -13.45 -5.66 8.66
CA PHE A 46 -12.78 -5.25 7.42
C PHE A 46 -13.74 -5.16 6.24
N LEU A 47 -14.76 -6.04 6.17
CA LEU A 47 -15.84 -5.92 5.20
C LEU A 47 -16.65 -4.62 5.41
N GLY A 48 -16.96 -4.29 6.67
CA GLY A 48 -17.61 -3.05 7.05
C GLY A 48 -16.78 -1.83 6.67
N GLU A 49 -15.48 -1.83 6.98
CA GLU A 49 -14.53 -0.78 6.60
C GLU A 49 -14.48 -0.59 5.07
N PHE A 50 -14.35 -1.69 4.31
CA PHE A 50 -14.30 -1.63 2.84
C PHE A 50 -15.59 -1.06 2.24
N THR A 51 -16.75 -1.52 2.74
CA THR A 51 -18.06 -1.09 2.26
C THR A 51 -18.32 0.38 2.59
N ALA A 52 -18.09 0.77 3.84
CA ALA A 52 -18.26 2.15 4.28
C ALA A 52 -17.30 3.11 3.57
N ALA A 53 -16.06 2.68 3.33
CA ALA A 53 -15.08 3.50 2.63
C ALA A 53 -15.41 3.66 1.13
N ASN A 54 -15.98 2.65 0.45
CA ASN A 54 -16.49 2.80 -0.92
C ASN A 54 -17.75 3.69 -0.99
N LEU A 55 -18.64 3.60 0.00
CA LEU A 55 -19.80 4.51 0.13
C LEU A 55 -19.33 5.96 0.29
N LEU A 56 -18.33 6.20 1.15
CA LEU A 56 -17.76 7.52 1.36
C LEU A 56 -17.03 8.02 0.10
N LEU A 57 -16.28 7.15 -0.57
CA LEU A 57 -15.56 7.47 -1.82
C LEU A 57 -16.52 7.88 -2.94
N ALA A 58 -17.65 7.17 -3.09
CA ALA A 58 -18.70 7.57 -4.02
C ALA A 58 -19.53 8.75 -3.51
N THR A 59 -19.46 9.09 -2.23
CA THR A 59 -20.47 9.84 -1.46
C THR A 59 -21.82 9.10 -1.37
N PRO A 60 -22.58 9.26 -0.27
CA PRO A 60 -23.88 8.63 -0.13
C PRO A 60 -24.86 8.96 -1.27
N PHE A 61 -24.78 10.17 -1.83
CA PHE A 61 -25.70 10.63 -2.88
C PHE A 61 -25.41 10.02 -4.25
N LEU A 62 -24.14 9.98 -4.70
CA LEU A 62 -23.85 9.31 -5.98
C LEU A 62 -24.06 7.81 -5.83
N PHE A 63 -23.69 7.21 -4.70
CA PHE A 63 -23.93 5.79 -4.46
C PHE A 63 -25.43 5.44 -4.57
N ALA A 64 -26.30 6.22 -3.93
CA ALA A 64 -27.75 6.07 -4.09
C ALA A 64 -28.20 6.23 -5.56
N GLY A 65 -27.64 7.21 -6.28
CA GLY A 65 -27.91 7.40 -7.71
C GLY A 65 -27.50 6.18 -8.55
N MET A 66 -26.32 5.62 -8.30
CA MET A 66 -25.81 4.42 -8.97
C MET A 66 -26.71 3.22 -8.70
N LEU A 67 -27.18 3.03 -7.47
CA LEU A 67 -28.11 1.94 -7.12
C LEU A 67 -29.45 2.09 -7.84
N ILE A 68 -30.02 3.31 -7.88
CA ILE A 68 -31.29 3.58 -8.59
C ILE A 68 -31.12 3.32 -10.09
N ALA A 69 -30.03 3.81 -10.69
CA ALA A 69 -29.73 3.60 -12.10
C ALA A 69 -29.55 2.11 -12.42
N GLY A 70 -28.75 1.41 -11.61
CA GLY A 70 -28.50 -0.02 -11.77
C GLY A 70 -29.76 -0.85 -11.62
N TRP A 71 -30.60 -0.57 -10.63
CA TRP A 71 -31.87 -1.27 -10.43
C TRP A 71 -32.82 -1.12 -11.63
N ARG A 72 -32.96 0.10 -12.16
CA ARG A 72 -33.80 0.36 -13.34
C ARG A 72 -33.31 -0.41 -14.56
N ARG A 73 -32.01 -0.31 -14.86
CA ARG A 73 -31.40 -0.97 -16.02
C ARG A 73 -31.35 -2.49 -15.90
N TRP A 74 -31.20 -3.01 -14.68
CA TRP A 74 -31.30 -4.45 -14.42
C TRP A 74 -32.68 -5.00 -14.77
N ARG A 75 -33.76 -4.26 -14.42
CA ARG A 75 -35.14 -4.65 -14.70
C ARG A 75 -35.51 -4.60 -16.19
N GLU A 76 -34.88 -3.71 -16.97
CA GLU A 76 -35.08 -3.63 -18.43
C GLU A 76 -34.57 -4.89 -19.16
N GLY A 77 -33.62 -5.61 -18.57
CA GLY A 77 -33.16 -6.89 -19.09
C GLY A 77 -32.21 -6.81 -20.30
N ASP A 78 -31.80 -5.61 -20.70
CA ASP A 78 -30.84 -5.39 -21.78
C ASP A 78 -29.48 -6.06 -21.46
N PRO A 79 -29.01 -7.01 -22.30
CA PRO A 79 -27.73 -7.67 -22.12
C PRO A 79 -26.55 -6.69 -21.98
N ALA A 80 -26.53 -5.57 -22.71
CA ALA A 80 -25.45 -4.60 -22.64
C ALA A 80 -25.37 -3.94 -21.25
N TRP A 81 -26.53 -3.60 -20.68
CA TRP A 81 -26.61 -3.08 -19.32
C TRP A 81 -26.26 -4.12 -18.27
N ARG A 82 -26.67 -5.37 -18.44
CA ARG A 82 -26.28 -6.46 -17.54
C ARG A 82 -24.76 -6.65 -17.54
N SER A 83 -24.11 -6.62 -18.71
CA SER A 83 -22.65 -6.69 -18.81
C SER A 83 -21.98 -5.53 -18.07
N LEU A 84 -22.47 -4.29 -18.24
CA LEU A 84 -21.94 -3.13 -17.52
C LEU A 84 -22.10 -3.26 -16.00
N LEU A 85 -23.27 -3.68 -15.53
CA LEU A 85 -23.55 -3.84 -14.11
C LEU A 85 -22.74 -4.97 -13.47
N LEU A 86 -22.57 -6.08 -14.17
CA LEU A 86 -21.68 -7.16 -13.74
C LEU A 86 -20.24 -6.67 -13.67
N ALA A 87 -19.75 -5.96 -14.69
CA ALA A 87 -18.40 -5.39 -14.68
C ALA A 87 -18.20 -4.39 -13.52
N ALA A 88 -19.22 -3.58 -13.20
CA ALA A 88 -19.19 -2.67 -12.06
C ALA A 88 -19.18 -3.40 -10.70
N LEU A 89 -19.97 -4.47 -10.57
CA LEU A 89 -20.09 -5.24 -9.33
C LEU A 89 -18.91 -6.18 -9.09
N SER A 90 -18.30 -6.73 -10.14
CA SER A 90 -17.21 -7.72 -10.04
C SER A 90 -16.08 -7.30 -9.08
N PRO A 91 -15.43 -6.14 -9.21
CA PRO A 91 -14.38 -5.74 -8.27
C PRO A 91 -14.92 -5.52 -6.86
N LEU A 92 -16.12 -4.93 -6.71
CA LEU A 92 -16.72 -4.70 -5.40
C LEU A 92 -17.01 -6.00 -4.66
N VAL A 93 -17.59 -6.99 -5.33
CA VAL A 93 -17.89 -8.31 -4.77
C VAL A 93 -16.61 -9.08 -4.46
N PHE A 94 -15.68 -9.13 -5.42
CA PHE A 94 -14.41 -9.82 -5.23
C PHE A 94 -13.66 -9.28 -4.00
N PHE A 95 -13.48 -7.96 -3.91
CA PHE A 95 -12.76 -7.36 -2.79
C PHE A 95 -13.57 -7.35 -1.49
N ALA A 96 -14.91 -7.37 -1.54
CA ALA A 96 -15.73 -7.62 -0.35
C ALA A 96 -15.48 -9.03 0.21
N LEU A 97 -15.39 -10.06 -0.64
CA LEU A 97 -15.06 -11.43 -0.21
C LEU A 97 -13.66 -11.51 0.39
N VAL A 98 -12.68 -10.86 -0.23
CA VAL A 98 -11.30 -10.75 0.31
C VAL A 98 -11.30 -9.99 1.64
N ALA A 99 -12.14 -8.96 1.76
CA ALA A 99 -12.25 -8.12 2.95
C ALA A 99 -12.67 -8.90 4.20
N VAL A 100 -13.28 -10.08 4.07
CA VAL A 100 -13.64 -10.93 5.22
C VAL A 100 -12.42 -11.49 5.96
N ARG A 101 -11.25 -11.55 5.33
CA ARG A 101 -10.02 -12.06 5.95
C ARG A 101 -8.88 -11.05 6.01
N THR A 102 -8.84 -10.11 5.07
CA THR A 102 -7.74 -9.15 4.95
C THR A 102 -8.29 -7.75 4.83
N ARG A 103 -7.63 -6.76 5.43
CA ARG A 103 -8.04 -5.37 5.27
C ARG A 103 -7.79 -4.90 3.83
N VAL A 104 -8.85 -4.47 3.13
CA VAL A 104 -8.78 -3.98 1.75
C VAL A 104 -9.08 -2.48 1.70
N GLY A 105 -8.28 -1.70 0.95
CA GLY A 105 -8.52 -0.27 0.74
C GLY A 105 -9.65 0.00 -0.25
N ALA A 106 -10.40 1.10 -0.08
CA ALA A 106 -11.53 1.45 -0.96
C ALA A 106 -11.16 1.66 -2.43
N HIS A 107 -9.92 2.05 -2.73
CA HIS A 107 -9.46 2.25 -4.11
C HIS A 107 -9.61 0.99 -4.98
N TRP A 108 -9.58 -0.21 -4.37
CA TRP A 108 -9.80 -1.46 -5.07
C TRP A 108 -11.24 -1.62 -5.61
N GLY A 109 -12.22 -0.97 -4.99
CA GLY A 109 -13.58 -0.88 -5.52
C GLY A 109 -13.79 0.25 -6.54
N GLY A 110 -12.80 1.13 -6.71
CA GLY A 110 -12.89 2.35 -7.52
C GLY A 110 -13.22 2.08 -9.00
N ALA A 111 -12.67 1.03 -9.60
CA ALA A 111 -13.02 0.64 -10.98
C ALA A 111 -14.52 0.32 -11.12
N GLY A 112 -15.09 -0.36 -10.12
CA GLY A 112 -16.52 -0.66 -10.07
C GLY A 112 -17.37 0.59 -9.91
N LEU A 113 -16.96 1.50 -9.01
CA LEU A 113 -17.63 2.78 -8.80
C LEU A 113 -17.59 3.67 -10.05
N ALA A 114 -16.49 3.67 -10.80
CA ALA A 114 -16.37 4.44 -12.05
C ALA A 114 -17.38 3.95 -13.10
N LEU A 115 -17.51 2.63 -13.29
CA LEU A 115 -18.52 2.05 -14.19
C LEU A 115 -19.94 2.31 -13.68
N GLY A 116 -20.16 2.26 -12.38
CA GLY A 116 -21.41 2.67 -11.75
C GLY A 116 -21.78 4.13 -12.04
N ALA A 117 -20.79 5.04 -11.99
CA ALA A 117 -20.96 6.45 -12.33
C ALA A 117 -21.33 6.66 -13.80
N VAL A 118 -20.72 5.91 -14.72
CA VAL A 118 -21.11 5.89 -16.14
C VAL A 118 -22.56 5.45 -16.27
N GLY A 119 -22.96 4.37 -15.60
CA GLY A 119 -24.33 3.89 -15.59
C GLY A 119 -25.34 4.91 -15.06
N LEU A 120 -24.97 5.65 -14.01
CA LEU A 120 -25.74 6.77 -13.47
C LEU A 120 -25.88 7.90 -14.51
N GLY A 121 -24.81 8.29 -15.19
CA GLY A 121 -24.83 9.34 -16.22
C GLY A 121 -25.75 9.01 -17.41
N LEU A 122 -25.74 7.75 -17.83
CA LEU A 122 -26.49 7.24 -18.99
C LEU A 122 -27.94 6.84 -18.67
N THR A 123 -28.38 6.92 -17.41
CA THR A 123 -29.74 6.55 -17.01
C THR A 123 -30.56 7.79 -16.65
N ALA A 124 -31.74 7.94 -17.26
CA ALA A 124 -32.64 9.06 -16.97
C ALA A 124 -33.59 8.70 -15.81
N PHE A 125 -33.65 9.54 -14.79
CA PHE A 125 -34.64 9.43 -13.71
C PHE A 125 -34.84 10.77 -12.97
N ARG A 126 -36.03 10.93 -12.36
CA ARG A 126 -36.38 12.10 -11.56
C ARG A 126 -35.46 12.19 -10.34
N GLY A 127 -34.89 13.37 -10.07
CA GLY A 127 -33.95 13.58 -8.96
C GLY A 127 -32.50 13.22 -9.26
N ARG A 128 -32.18 12.68 -10.44
CA ARG A 128 -30.80 12.37 -10.86
C ARG A 128 -29.85 13.56 -10.71
N ARG A 129 -30.26 14.72 -11.26
CA ARG A 129 -29.44 15.95 -11.22
C ARG A 129 -29.16 16.38 -9.77
N THR A 130 -30.15 16.26 -8.89
CA THR A 130 -30.00 16.58 -7.47
C THR A 130 -29.02 15.65 -6.78
N LEU A 131 -29.11 14.33 -7.00
CA LEU A 131 -28.15 13.38 -6.43
C LEU A 131 -26.73 13.61 -6.93
N ILE A 132 -26.58 13.90 -8.23
CA ILE A 132 -25.27 14.24 -8.81
C ILE A 132 -24.74 15.53 -8.19
N ALA A 133 -25.56 16.58 -8.07
CA ALA A 133 -25.14 17.86 -7.50
C ALA A 133 -24.73 17.74 -6.03
N LEU A 134 -25.55 17.09 -5.20
CA LEU A 134 -25.23 16.85 -3.78
C LEU A 134 -24.01 15.96 -3.61
N GLY A 135 -23.88 14.93 -4.45
CA GLY A 135 -22.72 14.04 -4.45
C GLY A 135 -21.44 14.76 -4.86
N ALA A 136 -21.47 15.56 -5.92
CA ALA A 136 -20.35 16.37 -6.35
C ALA A 136 -19.95 17.41 -5.29
N ALA A 137 -20.92 18.14 -4.72
CA ALA A 137 -20.66 19.10 -3.65
C ALA A 137 -20.03 18.44 -2.42
N THR A 138 -20.59 17.30 -1.98
CA THR A 138 -20.05 16.53 -0.86
C THR A 138 -18.64 16.01 -1.17
N GLY A 139 -18.41 15.48 -2.37
CA GLY A 139 -17.11 14.97 -2.80
C GLY A 139 -16.04 16.06 -2.85
N LEU A 140 -16.40 17.25 -3.37
CA LEU A 140 -15.51 18.41 -3.38
C LEU A 140 -15.20 18.89 -1.95
N LEU A 141 -16.19 18.96 -1.06
CA LEU A 141 -15.98 19.33 0.34
C LEU A 141 -15.06 18.34 1.07
N LEU A 142 -15.30 17.03 0.91
CA LEU A 142 -14.46 15.99 1.50
C LEU A 142 -13.03 16.01 0.94
N SER A 143 -12.88 16.25 -0.37
CA SER A 143 -11.58 16.35 -1.02
C SER A 143 -10.82 17.59 -0.55
N ALA A 144 -11.49 18.75 -0.47
CA ALA A 144 -10.92 19.98 0.06
C ALA A 144 -10.49 19.79 1.52
N ALA A 145 -11.33 19.16 2.36
CA ALA A 145 -10.97 18.83 3.73
C ALA A 145 -9.72 17.92 3.79
N ALA A 146 -9.68 16.86 2.99
CA ALA A 146 -8.54 15.95 2.95
C ALA A 146 -7.24 16.63 2.48
N ILE A 147 -7.31 17.50 1.47
CA ILE A 147 -6.17 18.29 0.99
C ILE A 147 -5.70 19.25 2.07
N THR A 148 -6.61 19.98 2.73
CA THR A 148 -6.26 20.89 3.82
C THR A 148 -5.58 20.15 4.98
N ILE A 149 -6.09 18.97 5.36
CA ILE A 149 -5.48 18.10 6.37
C ILE A 149 -4.06 17.67 5.97
N ALA A 150 -3.83 17.38 4.68
CA ALA A 150 -2.54 16.95 4.17
C ALA A 150 -1.52 18.10 4.06
N LEU A 151 -1.97 19.30 3.70
CA LEU A 151 -1.11 20.49 3.55
C LEU A 151 -0.73 21.11 4.89
N VAL A 152 -1.61 21.03 5.89
CA VAL A 152 -1.41 21.64 7.20
C VAL A 152 -1.81 20.61 8.28
N PRO A 153 -1.00 19.57 8.52
CA PRO A 153 -1.33 18.52 9.49
C PRO A 153 -1.24 19.01 10.95
N GLU A 154 -0.47 20.06 11.23
CA GLU A 154 -0.08 20.51 12.58
C GLU A 154 -1.26 20.81 13.52
N PRO A 155 -2.34 21.53 13.10
CA PRO A 155 -3.49 21.81 13.96
C PRO A 155 -4.20 20.55 14.45
N LEU A 156 -4.13 19.46 13.66
CA LEU A 156 -4.76 18.19 13.97
C LEU A 156 -3.87 17.27 14.81
N LEU A 157 -2.56 17.52 14.82
CA LEU A 157 -1.64 16.83 15.74
C LEU A 157 -1.93 17.18 17.21
N GLY A 158 -2.60 18.31 17.48
CA GLY A 158 -3.04 18.74 18.80
C GLY A 158 -4.36 18.12 19.28
N TRP A 159 -5.14 17.47 18.41
CA TRP A 159 -6.43 16.87 18.77
C TRP A 159 -6.29 15.43 19.27
N GLU A 160 -6.34 15.27 20.59
CA GLU A 160 -6.38 13.98 21.26
C GLU A 160 -7.83 13.68 21.72
N TRP A 161 -8.54 12.81 20.98
CA TRP A 161 -9.87 12.33 21.39
C TRP A 161 -9.76 10.95 22.07
N SER A 162 -10.31 10.83 23.28
CA SER A 162 -10.45 9.56 24.02
C SER A 162 -11.92 9.21 24.22
N TYR A 163 -12.33 7.99 23.90
CA TYR A 163 -13.63 7.43 24.28
C TYR A 163 -13.45 6.40 25.41
N ARG A 164 -14.41 6.30 26.34
CA ARG A 164 -14.36 5.36 27.47
C ARG A 164 -14.21 3.92 26.95
N GLY A 165 -13.19 3.21 27.42
CA GLY A 165 -12.95 1.78 27.11
C GLY A 165 -11.70 1.48 26.25
N ARG A 166 -11.03 2.48 25.67
CA ARG A 166 -9.68 2.33 25.07
C ARG A 166 -8.81 3.55 25.33
N PRO A 167 -7.78 3.46 26.18
CA PRO A 167 -6.79 4.52 26.30
C PRO A 167 -5.81 4.38 25.14
N ARG A 168 -6.14 4.91 23.96
CA ARG A 168 -5.18 5.35 22.92
C ARG A 168 -5.90 5.96 21.71
N HIS A 169 -5.80 7.28 21.65
CA HIS A 169 -5.88 8.24 20.54
C HIS A 169 -6.21 7.70 19.14
N ILE A 170 -7.02 8.46 18.41
CA ILE A 170 -6.93 8.49 16.94
C ILE A 170 -5.44 8.63 16.60
N SER A 171 -4.90 7.62 15.93
CA SER A 171 -3.47 7.58 15.60
C SER A 171 -3.17 8.66 14.58
N THR A 172 -2.65 9.80 15.04
CA THR A 172 -2.07 10.84 14.20
C THR A 172 -0.79 10.35 13.50
N ARG A 173 -0.36 9.10 13.70
CA ARG A 173 0.85 8.50 13.12
C ARG A 173 0.96 8.69 11.60
N LYS A 174 -0.16 8.72 10.89
CA LYS A 174 -0.19 9.01 9.44
C LYS A 174 0.06 10.48 9.12
N LEU A 175 -0.45 11.39 9.95
CA LEU A 175 -0.21 12.83 9.83
C LEU A 175 1.21 13.18 10.27
N THR A 176 1.70 12.59 11.35
CA THR A 176 3.09 12.79 11.80
C THR A 176 4.09 12.30 10.76
N ALA A 177 3.78 11.24 10.00
CA ALA A 177 4.62 10.78 8.89
C ALA A 177 4.75 11.79 7.72
N LEU A 178 3.87 12.79 7.63
CA LEU A 178 3.98 13.87 6.64
C LEU A 178 4.97 14.95 7.06
N VAL A 179 5.30 15.04 8.36
CA VAL A 179 6.10 16.14 8.91
C VAL A 179 7.59 15.85 8.76
N GLY A 180 8.32 16.84 8.23
CA GLY A 180 9.79 16.88 8.25
C GLY A 180 10.49 15.97 7.24
N ASN A 181 9.81 15.47 6.21
CA ASN A 181 10.41 14.55 5.23
C ASN A 181 11.64 15.12 4.50
N GLU A 182 11.60 16.41 4.12
CA GLU A 182 12.76 17.09 3.51
C GLU A 182 13.95 17.19 4.47
N ARG A 183 13.70 17.39 5.77
CA ARG A 183 14.76 17.41 6.79
C ARG A 183 15.39 16.03 6.96
N ILE A 184 14.59 14.96 6.87
CA ILE A 184 15.10 13.59 6.90
C ILE A 184 15.96 13.34 5.68
N LEU A 185 15.51 13.75 4.50
CA LEU A 185 16.31 13.60 3.28
C LEU A 185 17.65 14.32 3.41
N ALA A 186 17.64 15.60 3.78
CA ALA A 186 18.86 16.39 3.94
C ALA A 186 19.82 15.76 4.96
N GLU A 187 19.30 15.24 6.07
CA GLU A 187 20.11 14.54 7.07
C GLU A 187 20.69 13.22 6.55
N VAL A 188 19.91 12.45 5.80
CA VAL A 188 20.38 11.22 5.14
C VAL A 188 21.50 11.54 4.16
N GLU A 189 21.34 12.57 3.33
CA GLU A 189 22.35 13.01 2.36
C GLU A 189 23.62 13.49 3.05
N ALA A 190 23.50 14.26 4.13
CA ALA A 190 24.64 14.76 4.89
C ALA A 190 25.44 13.64 5.57
N ARG A 191 24.76 12.57 6.03
CA ARG A 191 25.40 11.45 6.75
C ARG A 191 25.90 10.33 5.83
N ARG A 192 25.36 10.24 4.62
CA ARG A 192 25.68 9.17 3.68
C ARG A 192 27.13 9.29 3.22
N ARG A 193 27.86 8.18 3.26
CA ARG A 193 29.21 8.09 2.71
C ARG A 193 29.20 7.73 1.22
N PRO A 194 30.23 8.09 0.45
CA PRO A 194 30.36 7.66 -0.93
C PRO A 194 30.27 6.13 -1.06
N GLY A 195 29.41 5.63 -1.95
CA GLY A 195 29.21 4.18 -2.17
C GLY A 195 28.33 3.47 -1.13
N GLU A 196 27.90 4.14 -0.06
CA GLU A 196 27.00 3.59 0.94
C GLU A 196 25.56 3.56 0.41
N LEU A 197 24.84 2.46 0.69
CA LEU A 197 23.42 2.33 0.37
C LEU A 197 22.55 2.93 1.48
N VAL A 198 21.32 3.32 1.17
CA VAL A 198 20.35 3.77 2.19
C VAL A 198 19.30 2.69 2.37
N SER A 199 19.12 2.19 3.58
CA SER A 199 18.18 1.09 3.84
C SER A 199 17.16 1.45 4.92
N SER A 200 15.99 0.83 4.88
CA SER A 200 14.99 0.91 5.95
C SER A 200 14.15 -0.37 5.99
N GLU A 201 13.58 -0.68 7.14
CA GLU A 201 12.50 -1.66 7.29
C GLU A 201 11.14 -1.13 6.82
N SER A 202 11.02 0.19 6.73
CA SER A 202 9.79 0.86 6.34
C SER A 202 9.77 1.11 4.83
N TYR A 203 8.91 0.35 4.14
CA TYR A 203 8.60 0.58 2.71
C TYR A 203 8.27 2.04 2.40
N SER A 204 7.42 2.66 3.21
CA SER A 204 7.03 4.05 2.98
C SER A 204 8.21 5.01 3.14
N LEU A 205 9.11 4.77 4.09
CA LEU A 205 10.25 5.67 4.33
C LEU A 205 11.30 5.53 3.23
N VAL A 206 11.72 4.29 2.92
CA VAL A 206 12.79 4.05 1.96
C VAL A 206 12.41 4.55 0.56
N HIS A 207 11.18 4.30 0.10
CA HIS A 207 10.74 4.76 -1.20
C HIS A 207 10.39 6.24 -1.25
N LEU A 208 10.01 6.84 -0.11
CA LEU A 208 9.89 8.30 -0.03
C LEU A 208 11.26 8.97 -0.19
N LEU A 209 12.31 8.44 0.45
CA LEU A 209 13.67 8.94 0.27
C LEU A 209 14.15 8.78 -1.18
N ALA A 210 13.87 7.64 -1.82
CA ALA A 210 14.15 7.43 -3.24
C ALA A 210 13.42 8.46 -4.12
N PHE A 211 12.15 8.74 -3.83
CA PHE A 211 11.34 9.71 -4.57
C PHE A 211 11.85 11.15 -4.41
N LEU A 212 12.07 11.59 -3.16
CA LEU A 212 12.49 12.96 -2.87
C LEU A 212 13.92 13.24 -3.39
N SER A 213 14.81 12.25 -3.30
CA SER A 213 16.15 12.30 -3.91
C SER A 213 16.14 12.12 -5.44
N ARG A 214 14.97 12.04 -6.09
CA ARG A 214 14.89 11.84 -7.55
C ARG A 214 15.72 10.64 -8.05
N GLY A 215 15.86 9.61 -7.21
CA GLY A 215 16.59 8.37 -7.50
C GLY A 215 18.11 8.41 -7.33
N HIS A 216 18.74 9.52 -6.90
CA HIS A 216 20.20 9.54 -6.71
C HIS A 216 20.65 8.86 -5.41
N LEU A 217 19.74 8.64 -4.44
CA LEU A 217 20.01 7.76 -3.32
C LEU A 217 19.78 6.31 -3.74
N ASP A 218 20.78 5.47 -3.53
CA ASP A 218 20.66 4.04 -3.82
C ASP A 218 19.98 3.35 -2.63
N THR A 219 18.65 3.22 -2.71
CA THR A 219 17.82 2.79 -1.58
C THR A 219 17.44 1.31 -1.62
N ARG A 220 17.41 0.61 -0.49
CA ARG A 220 16.99 -0.80 -0.38
C ARG A 220 16.00 -1.04 0.75
N LEU A 221 14.93 -1.81 0.49
CA LEU A 221 14.04 -2.28 1.54
C LEU A 221 14.69 -3.48 2.24
N ALA A 222 14.74 -3.44 3.57
CA ALA A 222 15.13 -4.57 4.40
C ALA A 222 13.90 -5.16 5.10
N HIS A 223 13.54 -6.39 4.78
CA HIS A 223 12.46 -7.14 5.43
C HIS A 223 12.87 -7.70 6.80
N VAL A 224 13.24 -6.81 7.71
CA VAL A 224 13.61 -7.17 9.09
C VAL A 224 12.49 -6.91 10.10
N GLY A 225 11.51 -6.09 9.76
CA GLY A 225 10.39 -5.69 10.64
C GLY A 225 9.16 -6.61 10.61
N GLY A 226 9.16 -7.69 9.80
CA GLY A 226 8.00 -8.59 9.63
C GLY A 226 6.77 -7.95 8.96
N GLY A 227 6.93 -6.73 8.43
CA GLY A 227 5.88 -6.02 7.71
C GLY A 227 5.66 -6.62 6.32
N LYS A 228 4.39 -6.88 5.95
CA LYS A 228 4.03 -7.43 4.64
C LYS A 228 3.88 -6.38 3.53
N HIS A 229 3.96 -5.10 3.87
CA HIS A 229 3.79 -4.01 2.90
C HIS A 229 5.06 -3.80 2.09
N GLY A 230 4.89 -3.62 0.78
CA GLY A 230 6.01 -3.19 -0.06
C GLY A 230 6.99 -4.27 -0.47
N LEU A 231 6.80 -5.50 0.00
CA LEU A 231 7.70 -6.64 -0.28
C LEU A 231 7.91 -6.94 -1.77
N ALA A 232 7.06 -6.42 -2.65
CA ALA A 232 7.33 -6.45 -4.09
C ALA A 232 8.63 -5.73 -4.47
N SER A 233 9.14 -4.81 -3.63
CA SER A 233 10.42 -4.14 -3.81
C SER A 233 11.62 -5.10 -3.73
N LEU A 234 11.46 -6.27 -3.11
CA LEU A 234 12.53 -7.26 -2.95
C LEU A 234 12.79 -8.09 -4.23
N TYR A 235 11.92 -8.00 -5.24
CA TYR A 235 12.10 -8.70 -6.51
C TYR A 235 12.99 -7.94 -7.52
N TRP A 236 13.34 -6.69 -7.23
CA TRP A 236 14.03 -5.83 -8.19
C TRP A 236 15.55 -5.95 -8.16
N TYR A 237 16.10 -6.71 -7.22
CA TYR A 237 17.54 -6.87 -7.03
C TYR A 237 17.86 -8.28 -6.54
N SER A 238 19.02 -8.78 -6.97
CA SER A 238 19.59 -10.00 -6.42
C SER A 238 20.17 -9.69 -5.03
N PRO A 239 19.79 -10.45 -3.98
CA PRO A 239 20.38 -10.29 -2.65
C PRO A 239 21.91 -10.42 -2.67
N GLU A 240 22.45 -11.27 -3.55
CA GLU A 240 23.89 -11.54 -3.69
C GLU A 240 24.68 -10.30 -4.10
N GLU A 241 24.09 -9.39 -4.88
CA GLU A 241 24.71 -8.11 -5.27
C GLU A 241 24.93 -7.16 -4.08
N LEU A 242 24.27 -7.43 -2.94
CA LEU A 242 24.37 -6.63 -1.73
C LEU A 242 25.47 -7.13 -0.79
N LEU A 243 26.11 -8.28 -1.08
CA LEU A 243 27.19 -8.81 -0.25
C LEU A 243 28.34 -7.81 -0.11
N GLY A 244 28.82 -7.66 1.12
CA GLY A 244 29.90 -6.75 1.49
C GLY A 244 29.54 -5.27 1.45
N LYS A 245 28.33 -4.89 1.03
CA LYS A 245 27.91 -3.48 0.96
C LYS A 245 27.73 -2.89 2.37
N GLU A 246 28.04 -1.61 2.49
CA GLU A 246 27.73 -0.81 3.67
C GLU A 246 26.38 -0.10 3.47
N MET A 247 25.66 0.10 4.57
CA MET A 247 24.35 0.73 4.55
C MET A 247 24.16 1.73 5.70
N LEU A 248 23.65 2.90 5.36
CA LEU A 248 23.02 3.81 6.31
C LEU A 248 21.56 3.37 6.48
N PHE A 249 21.28 2.76 7.62
CA PHE A 249 19.95 2.25 7.96
C PHE A 249 19.13 3.34 8.68
N VAL A 250 17.99 3.71 8.11
CA VAL A 250 17.11 4.78 8.61
C VAL A 250 15.82 4.18 9.12
N THR A 251 15.43 4.52 10.34
CA THR A 251 14.26 3.89 10.98
C THR A 251 13.53 4.82 11.94
N THR A 252 12.24 4.54 12.12
CA THR A 252 11.41 5.13 13.17
C THR A 252 11.12 4.16 14.33
N GLU A 253 11.54 2.91 14.19
CA GLU A 253 11.23 1.84 15.13
C GLU A 253 12.18 1.86 16.33
N ARG A 254 11.60 1.61 17.51
CA ARG A 254 12.34 1.70 18.78
C ARG A 254 13.14 0.45 19.13
N ARG A 255 12.85 -0.71 18.53
CA ARG A 255 13.32 -2.03 19.00
C ARG A 255 13.49 -3.07 17.89
N PHE A 256 14.42 -2.92 16.94
CA PHE A 256 14.66 -3.97 15.93
C PHE A 256 16.14 -4.25 15.60
N ASP A 257 17.05 -3.71 16.41
CA ASP A 257 18.50 -3.70 16.16
C ASP A 257 19.10 -5.12 16.12
N GLY A 258 18.56 -6.06 16.89
CA GLY A 258 19.12 -7.42 17.01
C GLY A 258 19.14 -8.24 15.71
N ARG A 259 18.19 -8.01 14.81
CA ARG A 259 18.19 -8.69 13.49
C ARG A 259 19.26 -8.13 12.56
N LEU A 260 19.53 -6.83 12.62
CA LEU A 260 20.60 -6.22 11.81
C LEU A 260 21.98 -6.72 12.22
N HIS A 261 22.23 -6.90 13.53
CA HIS A 261 23.50 -7.41 14.03
C HIS A 261 23.82 -8.84 13.57
N ALA A 262 22.80 -9.64 13.21
CA ALA A 262 23.01 -10.97 12.63
C ALA A 262 23.43 -10.92 11.16
N LEU A 263 23.06 -9.85 10.44
CA LEU A 263 23.24 -9.76 8.98
C LEU A 263 24.54 -9.05 8.60
N PHE A 264 25.01 -8.13 9.45
CA PHE A 264 26.15 -7.26 9.18
C PHE A 264 27.32 -7.58 10.11
N ALA A 265 28.55 -7.35 9.65
CA ALA A 265 29.75 -7.50 10.49
C ALA A 265 29.73 -6.58 11.71
N SER A 266 29.20 -5.37 11.56
CA SER A 266 29.03 -4.41 12.65
C SER A 266 27.85 -3.49 12.40
N VAL A 267 27.18 -3.10 13.48
CA VAL A 267 26.09 -2.13 13.47
C VAL A 267 26.35 -1.14 14.61
N SER A 268 26.38 0.15 14.30
CA SER A 268 26.55 1.21 15.29
C SER A 268 25.45 2.26 15.15
N GLU A 269 24.80 2.62 16.25
CA GLU A 269 23.81 3.70 16.25
C GLU A 269 24.48 5.08 16.30
N GLU A 270 23.97 6.01 15.50
CA GLU A 270 24.37 7.42 15.50
C GLU A 270 23.34 8.29 16.20
N GLU A 271 23.69 9.56 16.42
CA GLU A 271 22.78 10.53 17.01
C GLU A 271 21.45 10.61 16.23
N PRO A 272 20.29 10.43 16.88
CA PRO A 272 19.02 10.44 16.18
C PRO A 272 18.61 11.85 15.75
N LEU A 273 17.93 11.97 14.61
CA LEU A 273 17.28 13.23 14.21
C LEU A 273 15.93 13.36 14.94
N LEU A 274 15.77 14.46 15.67
CA LEU A 274 14.53 14.83 16.34
C LEU A 274 13.77 15.84 15.48
N ILE A 275 12.53 15.51 15.13
CA ILE A 275 11.65 16.38 14.35
C ILE A 275 10.57 16.89 15.28
N GLU A 276 10.64 18.19 15.54
CA GLU A 276 9.67 18.91 16.35
C GLU A 276 8.72 19.72 15.47
N SER A 277 7.46 19.82 15.90
CA SER A 277 6.48 20.73 15.33
C SER A 277 5.58 21.25 16.45
N GLY A 278 5.35 22.57 16.47
CA GLY A 278 4.57 23.22 17.53
C GLY A 278 5.12 22.99 18.95
N GLY A 279 6.45 22.88 19.10
CA GLY A 279 7.10 22.64 20.40
C GLY A 279 6.94 21.21 20.95
N ARG A 280 6.41 20.27 20.16
CA ARG A 280 6.30 18.84 20.52
C ARG A 280 7.19 18.01 19.63
N LEU A 281 7.85 16.99 20.20
CA LEU A 281 8.55 15.97 19.43
C LEU A 281 7.53 15.13 18.65
N VAL A 282 7.57 15.23 17.32
CA VAL A 282 6.63 14.56 16.40
C VAL A 282 7.24 13.27 15.85
N ARG A 283 8.54 13.27 15.52
CA ARG A 283 9.25 12.08 15.05
C ARG A 283 10.64 12.01 15.66
N ARG A 284 11.09 10.79 15.94
CA ARG A 284 12.47 10.46 16.23
C ARG A 284 12.94 9.49 15.15
N ILE A 285 13.92 9.93 14.35
CA ILE A 285 14.52 9.12 13.31
C ILE A 285 15.86 8.63 13.84
N ARG A 286 16.06 7.32 13.84
CA ARG A 286 17.33 6.72 14.23
C ARG A 286 18.11 6.39 12.96
N PHE A 287 19.42 6.48 13.09
CA PHE A 287 20.38 6.12 12.05
C PHE A 287 21.28 5.04 12.61
N LEU A 288 21.36 3.91 11.93
CA LEU A 288 22.32 2.86 12.23
C LEU A 288 23.25 2.71 11.05
N ARG A 289 24.55 2.71 11.32
CA ARG A 289 25.56 2.42 10.31
C ARG A 289 25.87 0.95 10.34
N CYS A 290 25.53 0.27 9.26
CA CYS A 290 25.70 -1.16 9.09
C CYS A 290 26.85 -1.42 8.12
N ARG A 291 27.90 -2.12 8.56
CA ARG A 291 29.07 -2.39 7.72
C ARG A 291 29.14 -3.84 7.31
N GLU A 292 29.59 -4.07 6.08
CA GLU A 292 29.86 -5.38 5.50
C GLU A 292 28.67 -6.34 5.67
N LEU A 293 27.68 -6.24 4.78
CA LEU A 293 26.56 -7.18 4.74
C LEU A 293 27.07 -8.60 4.43
N ARG A 294 26.83 -9.53 5.36
CA ARG A 294 27.27 -10.93 5.26
C ARG A 294 26.16 -11.87 4.80
N GLU A 295 24.95 -11.65 5.30
CA GLU A 295 23.79 -12.50 5.01
C GLU A 295 22.64 -11.67 4.42
N PRO A 296 22.61 -11.45 3.10
CA PRO A 296 21.59 -10.60 2.48
C PRO A 296 20.23 -11.30 2.36
N VAL A 297 20.21 -12.60 2.11
CA VAL A 297 18.99 -13.37 1.78
C VAL A 297 17.88 -13.21 2.83
N PRO A 298 18.13 -13.34 4.15
CA PRO A 298 17.06 -13.28 5.15
C PRO A 298 16.31 -11.95 5.24
N ALA A 299 16.92 -10.85 4.76
CA ALA A 299 16.35 -9.51 4.85
C ALA A 299 16.07 -8.85 3.49
N PHE A 300 16.80 -9.21 2.45
CA PHE A 300 16.74 -8.56 1.15
C PHE A 300 16.19 -9.47 0.06
N SER A 301 15.78 -10.70 0.42
CA SER A 301 15.08 -11.61 -0.47
C SER A 301 13.62 -11.80 -0.07
N ARG A 302 12.83 -12.16 -1.08
CA ARG A 302 11.46 -12.66 -0.96
C ARG A 302 11.40 -14.18 -0.95
N LEU A 303 12.42 -14.82 -1.50
CA LEU A 303 12.53 -16.27 -1.53
C LEU A 303 12.75 -16.72 -0.08
N ASP A 304 11.93 -17.64 0.40
CA ASP A 304 12.31 -18.43 1.56
C ASP A 304 13.73 -18.98 1.27
N PRO A 305 14.64 -19.02 2.26
CA PRO A 305 15.90 -19.73 2.06
C PRO A 305 15.55 -21.13 1.53
N PRO A 306 16.22 -21.61 0.47
CA PRO A 306 15.92 -22.91 -0.08
C PRO A 306 15.90 -23.90 1.07
N VAL A 307 14.81 -24.66 1.19
CA VAL A 307 14.73 -25.76 2.15
C VAL A 307 15.99 -26.57 1.93
N PRO A 308 16.87 -26.73 2.95
CA PRO A 308 18.05 -27.56 2.76
C PRO A 308 17.54 -28.91 2.28
N VAL A 309 18.01 -29.34 1.11
CA VAL A 309 17.74 -30.68 0.59
C VAL A 309 18.40 -31.63 1.58
N GLY A 310 17.64 -31.99 2.61
CA GLY A 310 18.05 -32.87 3.68
C GLY A 310 18.44 -34.20 3.06
N GLY A 311 19.68 -34.58 3.30
CA GLY A 311 20.38 -35.73 2.75
C GLY A 311 19.55 -36.99 2.65
N ALA A 312 19.76 -37.68 1.53
CA ALA A 312 19.66 -39.13 1.51
C ALA A 312 20.52 -39.72 2.65
N GLY A 313 19.92 -40.57 3.47
CA GLY A 313 20.60 -41.39 4.49
C GLY A 313 19.85 -41.36 5.83
N GLY A 314 19.32 -42.46 6.37
CA GLY A 314 19.45 -43.85 5.98
C GLY A 314 18.47 -44.72 6.75
N ALA A 315 18.36 -45.96 6.29
CA ALA A 315 17.63 -47.05 6.92
C ALA A 315 18.10 -47.32 8.36
N GLY A 316 17.17 -47.80 9.19
CA GLY A 316 17.38 -48.25 10.57
C GLY A 316 16.07 -48.34 11.30
#